data_AF-A0A4T0X785-F1
#
_entry.id   AF-A0A4T0X785-F1
#
_cell.length_a   1.000
_cell.length_b   1.000
_cell.length_c   1.000
_cell.angle_alpha   90.00
_cell.angle_beta   90.00
_cell.angle_gamma   90.00
#
_symmetry.space_group_name_H-M   'P 1'
#
loop_
_entity.id
_entity.type
_entity.pdbx_description
1 polymer ?
#
loop_
_entity_poly.entity_id
_entity_poly.type
_entity_poly.pdbx_seq_one_letter_code
_entity_poly.pdbx_strand_id
1 'polypeptide(L)'
;MSYNGIGLKSAKGSATSGHIQKSLYQEKQDFTKGKLYESRRTREERRHKVYKQRRMETMPLDKAIIEHEAARALEVAVAERRDELEEEYPDKSDKEIDEMVAKYREELVSKKKAEKEKEKKLKLDDEKANVIDN
;
A
#
# COMPACT_ATOMS: atom_id res chain seq x y z
N MET A 1 -7.76 6.31 61.14
CA MET A 1 -6.72 6.52 60.12
C MET A 1 -6.98 5.56 58.97
N SER A 2 -6.92 6.03 57.73
CA SER A 2 -6.89 5.20 56.52
C SER A 2 -5.48 4.66 56.29
N TYR A 3 -5.34 3.39 55.88
CA TYR A 3 -4.05 2.77 55.61
C TYR A 3 -3.71 2.91 54.11
N ASN A 4 -2.50 3.37 53.77
CA ASN A 4 -2.06 3.63 52.39
C ASN A 4 -3.03 4.47 51.53
N GLY A 5 -3.75 5.40 52.16
CA GLY A 5 -4.77 6.23 51.49
C GLY A 5 -6.04 5.47 51.07
N ILE A 6 -6.20 4.21 51.47
CA ILE A 6 -7.32 3.34 51.13
C ILE A 6 -8.15 3.07 52.40
N GLY A 7 -9.47 3.01 52.23
CA GLY A 7 -10.43 2.66 53.29
C GLY A 7 -11.02 3.84 54.05
N LEU A 8 -11.61 3.56 55.21
CA LEU A 8 -12.37 4.55 55.98
C LEU A 8 -11.46 5.44 56.83
N LYS A 9 -11.81 6.73 56.95
CA LYS A 9 -11.12 7.68 57.84
C LYS A 9 -11.21 7.25 59.31
N SER A 10 -12.37 6.76 59.71
CA SER A 10 -12.67 6.14 61.01
C SER A 10 -13.82 5.15 60.84
N ALA A 11 -13.84 4.08 61.64
CA ALA A 11 -14.98 3.16 61.69
C ALA A 11 -16.23 3.80 62.32
N LYS A 12 -16.05 4.87 63.12
CA LYS A 12 -17.16 5.62 63.74
C LYS A 12 -18.06 6.24 62.66
N GLY A 13 -19.37 6.01 62.77
CA GLY A 13 -20.36 6.49 61.79
C GLY A 13 -20.51 5.62 60.53
N SER A 14 -19.68 4.58 60.37
CA SER A 14 -19.79 3.63 59.25
C SER A 14 -20.69 2.43 59.54
N ALA A 15 -21.19 2.29 60.78
CA ALA A 15 -21.98 1.15 61.28
C ALA A 15 -21.39 -0.25 61.00
N THR A 16 -20.08 -0.33 60.69
CA THR A 16 -19.37 -1.59 60.40
C THR A 16 -18.05 -1.64 61.17
N SER A 17 -17.35 -2.79 61.10
CA SER A 17 -16.04 -2.98 61.73
C SER A 17 -14.92 -2.15 61.12
N GLY A 18 -15.14 -1.55 59.94
CA GLY A 18 -14.09 -0.85 59.19
C GLY A 18 -13.00 -1.79 58.66
N HIS A 19 -13.26 -3.10 58.60
CA HIS A 19 -12.31 -4.07 58.07
C HIS A 19 -12.14 -3.90 56.56
N ILE A 20 -10.90 -3.70 56.12
CA ILE A 20 -10.54 -3.51 54.71
C ILE A 20 -9.78 -4.74 54.24
N GLN A 21 -10.27 -5.38 53.18
CA GLN A 21 -9.61 -6.53 52.55
C GLN A 21 -8.93 -6.11 51.25
N LYS A 22 -7.75 -6.66 51.00
CA LYS A 22 -7.10 -6.53 49.69
C LYS A 22 -7.84 -7.41 48.68
N SER A 23 -8.16 -6.86 47.51
CA SER A 23 -8.76 -7.63 46.42
C SER A 23 -7.73 -8.55 45.78
N LEU A 24 -8.03 -9.85 45.69
CA LEU A 24 -7.21 -10.84 44.98
C LEU A 24 -7.25 -10.67 43.45
N TYR A 25 -8.22 -9.94 42.91
CA TYR A 25 -8.29 -9.64 41.48
C TYR A 25 -7.19 -8.65 41.05
N GLN A 26 -6.77 -7.77 41.95
CA GLN A 26 -5.74 -6.77 41.66
C GLN A 26 -4.37 -7.41 41.39
N GLU A 27 -4.03 -8.48 42.12
CA GLU A 27 -2.81 -9.25 41.84
C GLU A 27 -2.80 -9.82 40.41
N LYS A 28 -3.96 -10.30 39.92
CA LYS A 28 -4.08 -10.79 38.54
C LYS A 28 -3.86 -9.67 37.50
N GLN A 29 -4.28 -8.44 37.78
CA GLN A 29 -3.98 -7.31 36.90
C GLN A 29 -2.49 -6.95 36.91
N ASP A 30 -1.85 -6.93 38.09
CA ASP A 30 -0.43 -6.61 38.25
C ASP A 30 0.49 -7.64 37.61
N PHE A 31 0.14 -8.94 37.63
CA PHE A 31 0.88 -9.98 36.90
C PHE A 31 0.86 -9.76 35.38
N THR A 32 -0.24 -9.23 34.86
CA THR A 32 -0.36 -8.96 33.43
C THR A 32 0.25 -7.63 33.01
N LYS A 33 0.47 -6.65 33.90
CA LYS A 33 1.06 -5.33 33.58
C LYS A 33 0.53 -4.70 32.27
N GLY A 34 -0.75 -4.88 31.95
CA GLY A 34 -1.33 -4.40 30.67
C GLY A 34 -1.02 -5.26 29.42
N LYS A 35 -0.26 -6.36 29.52
CA LYS A 35 0.06 -7.29 28.42
C LYS A 35 -1.18 -7.85 27.72
N LEU A 36 -2.29 -8.03 28.45
CA LEU A 36 -3.57 -8.45 27.85
C LEU A 36 -4.18 -7.37 26.95
N TYR A 37 -4.02 -6.10 27.31
CA TYR A 37 -4.44 -4.98 26.48
C TYR A 37 -3.50 -4.83 25.27
N GLU A 38 -2.19 -4.89 25.48
CA GLU A 38 -1.20 -4.82 24.40
C GLU A 38 -1.33 -5.97 23.38
N SER A 39 -1.57 -7.20 23.85
CA SER A 39 -1.80 -8.35 22.96
C SER A 39 -3.08 -8.21 22.13
N ARG A 40 -4.16 -7.64 22.69
CA ARG A 40 -5.38 -7.34 21.92
C ARG A 40 -5.14 -6.26 20.87
N ARG A 41 -4.49 -5.16 21.27
CA ARG A 41 -4.16 -4.05 20.38
C ARG A 41 -3.27 -4.49 19.21
N THR A 42 -2.18 -5.20 19.49
CA THR A 42 -1.28 -5.73 18.45
C THR A 42 -1.97 -6.72 17.52
N ARG A 43 -2.91 -7.54 18.03
CA ARG A 43 -3.73 -8.43 17.19
C ARG A 43 -4.65 -7.65 16.25
N GLU A 44 -5.28 -6.58 16.74
CA GLU A 44 -6.14 -5.71 15.91
C GLU A 44 -5.34 -4.97 14.84
N GLU A 45 -4.17 -4.41 15.20
CA GLU A 45 -3.27 -3.75 14.26
C GLU A 45 -2.82 -4.70 13.15
N ARG A 46 -2.47 -5.95 13.48
CA ARG A 46 -2.14 -6.99 12.47
C ARG A 46 -3.32 -7.29 11.56
N ARG A 47 -4.53 -7.45 12.11
CA ARG A 47 -5.74 -7.71 11.29
C ARG A 47 -6.04 -6.55 10.35
N HIS A 48 -5.91 -5.32 10.83
CA HIS A 48 -6.11 -4.13 10.02
C HIS A 48 -5.07 -4.02 8.90
N LYS A 49 -3.81 -4.34 9.18
CA LYS A 49 -2.74 -4.38 8.16
C LYS A 49 -3.04 -5.39 7.06
N VAL A 50 -3.40 -6.62 7.42
CA VAL A 50 -3.77 -7.67 6.45
C VAL A 50 -5.00 -7.27 5.62
N TYR A 51 -6.03 -6.70 6.26
CA TYR A 51 -7.21 -6.23 5.56
C TYR A 51 -6.88 -5.10 4.56
N LYS A 52 -6.09 -4.11 4.98
CA LYS A 52 -5.66 -3.01 4.11
C LYS A 52 -4.83 -3.52 2.93
N GLN A 53 -3.92 -4.46 3.16
CA GLN A 53 -3.11 -5.05 2.10
C GLN A 53 -3.96 -5.77 1.06
N ARG A 54 -4.87 -6.66 1.49
CA ARG A 54 -5.82 -7.34 0.58
C ARG A 54 -6.68 -6.35 -0.19
N ARG A 55 -7.16 -5.29 0.47
CA ARG A 55 -7.97 -4.26 -0.18
C ARG A 55 -7.18 -3.51 -1.26
N MET A 56 -5.91 -3.20 -1.01
CA MET A 56 -5.03 -2.57 -1.99
C MET A 56 -4.72 -3.49 -3.17
N GLU A 57 -4.50 -4.79 -2.94
CA GLU A 57 -4.32 -5.79 -4.00
C GLU A 57 -5.56 -5.91 -4.91
N THR A 58 -6.75 -5.78 -4.34
CA THR A 58 -8.01 -5.84 -5.09
C THR A 58 -8.51 -4.48 -5.61
N MET A 59 -7.87 -3.37 -5.23
CA MET A 59 -8.30 -2.06 -5.69
C MET A 59 -7.92 -1.95 -7.17
N PRO A 60 -8.89 -1.83 -8.09
CA PRO A 60 -8.54 -1.58 -9.48
C PRO A 60 -7.83 -0.22 -9.51
N LEU A 61 -6.56 -0.20 -9.96
CA LEU A 61 -5.95 1.05 -10.38
C LEU A 61 -6.87 1.68 -11.42
N ASP A 62 -7.08 2.99 -11.30
CA ASP A 62 -7.91 3.70 -12.24
C ASP A 62 -7.30 3.55 -13.64
N LYS A 63 -8.05 2.90 -14.55
CA LYS A 63 -7.58 2.62 -15.91
C LYS A 63 -7.17 3.90 -16.62
N ALA A 64 -7.84 5.01 -16.32
CA ALA A 64 -7.51 6.31 -16.86
C ALA A 64 -6.09 6.74 -16.47
N ILE A 65 -5.68 6.53 -15.21
CA ILE A 65 -4.32 6.89 -14.75
C ILE A 65 -3.27 6.06 -15.47
N ILE A 66 -3.46 4.74 -15.58
CA ILE A 66 -2.53 3.85 -16.27
C ILE A 66 -2.37 4.26 -17.75
N GLU A 67 -3.49 4.56 -18.42
CA GLU A 67 -3.47 4.98 -19.82
C GLU A 67 -2.77 6.33 -20.01
N HIS A 68 -3.01 7.29 -19.10
CA HIS A 68 -2.34 8.58 -19.11
C HIS A 68 -0.83 8.48 -18.86
N GLU A 69 -0.40 7.65 -17.90
CA GLU A 69 1.03 7.41 -17.66
C GLU A 69 1.71 6.77 -18.86
N ALA A 70 1.07 5.78 -19.50
CA ALA A 70 1.59 5.13 -20.69
C ALA A 70 1.70 6.08 -21.90
N ALA A 71 0.74 7.01 -22.05
CA ALA A 71 0.77 8.06 -23.05
C ALA A 71 1.85 9.09 -22.74
N ARG A 72 1.93 9.59 -21.49
CA ARG A 72 2.98 10.53 -21.06
C ARG A 72 4.37 9.98 -21.29
N ALA A 73 4.63 8.71 -20.95
CA ALA A 73 5.92 8.08 -21.17
C ALA A 73 6.30 8.04 -22.67
N LEU A 74 5.30 7.95 -23.57
CA LEU A 74 5.54 8.03 -25.01
C LEU A 74 5.91 9.46 -25.42
N GLU A 75 5.14 10.46 -24.98
CA GLU A 75 5.42 11.87 -25.31
C GLU A 75 6.76 12.34 -24.76
N VAL A 76 7.15 11.89 -23.55
CA VAL A 76 8.47 12.18 -22.97
C VAL A 76 9.58 11.60 -23.84
N ALA A 77 9.50 10.32 -24.23
CA ALA A 77 10.52 9.72 -25.09
C ALA A 77 10.62 10.39 -26.47
N VAL A 78 9.50 10.87 -27.01
CA VAL A 78 9.47 11.63 -28.27
C VAL A 78 10.10 13.02 -28.10
N ALA A 79 9.86 13.70 -26.98
CA ALA A 79 10.47 14.98 -26.66
C ALA A 79 11.98 14.84 -26.45
N GLU A 80 12.42 13.87 -25.66
CA GLU A 80 13.85 13.55 -25.49
C GLU A 80 14.53 13.27 -26.84
N ARG A 81 13.88 12.51 -27.72
CA ARG A 81 14.42 12.23 -29.05
C ARG A 81 14.52 13.48 -29.93
N ARG A 82 13.59 14.43 -29.77
CA ARG A 82 13.66 15.70 -30.48
C ARG A 82 14.87 16.51 -30.01
N ASP A 83 15.07 16.62 -28.71
CA ASP A 83 16.20 17.33 -28.12
C ASP A 83 17.53 16.72 -28.62
N GLU A 84 17.65 15.39 -28.61
CA GLU A 84 18.82 14.69 -29.16
C GLU A 84 19.07 15.00 -30.65
N LEU A 85 18.00 15.07 -31.46
CA LEU A 85 18.13 15.34 -32.89
C LEU A 85 18.51 16.80 -33.17
N GLU A 86 18.03 17.74 -32.36
CA GLU A 86 18.41 19.15 -32.42
C GLU A 86 19.89 19.34 -32.04
N GLU A 87 20.41 18.58 -31.07
CA GLU A 87 21.83 18.58 -30.71
C GLU A 87 22.73 17.89 -31.75
N GLU A 88 22.31 16.73 -32.28
CA GLU A 88 23.10 15.92 -33.23
C GLU A 88 23.15 16.56 -34.63
N TYR A 89 22.09 17.26 -35.03
CA TYR A 89 21.94 17.84 -36.37
C TYR A 89 21.55 19.33 -36.32
N PRO A 90 22.47 20.23 -35.92
CA PRO A 90 22.19 21.66 -35.79
C PRO A 90 21.89 22.34 -37.14
N ASP A 91 22.29 21.73 -38.27
CA ASP A 91 22.07 22.27 -39.61
C ASP A 91 20.72 21.85 -40.24
N LYS A 92 19.99 20.93 -39.60
CA LYS A 92 18.68 20.48 -40.11
C LYS A 92 17.59 21.49 -39.79
N SER A 93 16.62 21.58 -40.68
CA SER A 93 15.44 22.41 -40.44
C SER A 93 14.47 21.73 -39.47
N ASP A 94 13.69 22.52 -38.72
CA ASP A 94 12.65 22.02 -37.81
C ASP A 94 11.71 20.99 -38.47
N LYS A 95 11.42 21.18 -39.77
CA LYS A 95 10.55 20.26 -40.53
C LYS A 95 11.16 18.87 -40.69
N GLU A 96 12.46 18.79 -40.94
CA GLU A 96 13.17 17.52 -41.07
C GLU A 96 13.28 16.81 -39.71
N ILE A 97 13.44 17.58 -38.63
CA ILE A 97 13.42 17.06 -37.27
C ILE A 97 12.02 16.52 -36.92
N ASP A 98 10.95 17.27 -37.21
CA ASP A 98 9.58 16.83 -36.99
C ASP A 98 9.25 15.53 -37.76
N GLU A 99 9.74 15.37 -38.99
CA GLU A 99 9.58 14.12 -39.76
C GLU A 99 10.31 12.93 -39.12
N MET A 100 11.53 13.13 -38.61
CA MET A 100 12.28 12.09 -37.91
C MET A 100 11.61 11.70 -36.58
N VAL A 101 11.12 12.68 -35.84
CA VAL A 101 10.39 12.50 -34.58
C VAL A 101 9.05 11.78 -34.83
N ALA A 102 8.34 12.11 -35.91
CA ALA A 102 7.11 11.42 -36.30
C ALA A 102 7.34 9.94 -36.61
N LYS A 103 8.40 9.61 -37.36
CA LYS A 103 8.80 8.21 -37.62
C LYS A 103 9.13 7.48 -36.32
N TYR A 104 9.89 8.12 -35.43
CA TYR A 104 10.22 7.56 -34.13
C TYR A 104 8.97 7.28 -33.27
N ARG A 105 7.99 8.19 -33.31
CA ARG A 105 6.70 8.01 -32.63
C ARG A 105 5.95 6.77 -33.14
N GLU A 106 5.89 6.58 -34.46
CA GLU A 106 5.26 5.40 -35.07
C GLU A 106 5.96 4.10 -34.68
N GLU A 107 7.30 4.10 -34.65
CA GLU A 107 8.10 2.97 -34.18
C GLU A 107 7.81 2.63 -32.70
N LEU A 108 7.73 3.62 -31.81
CA LEU A 108 7.40 3.37 -30.40
C LEU A 108 5.98 2.82 -30.22
N VAL A 109 5.01 3.34 -30.98
CA VAL A 109 3.63 2.84 -30.95
C VAL A 109 3.56 1.39 -31.44
N SER A 110 4.25 1.07 -32.54
CA SER A 110 4.26 -0.29 -33.08
C SER A 110 4.96 -1.28 -32.15
N LYS A 111 6.10 -0.91 -31.54
CA LYS A 111 6.79 -1.72 -30.53
C LYS A 111 5.88 -2.00 -29.33
N LYS A 112 5.24 -0.98 -28.75
CA LYS A 112 4.30 -1.14 -27.63
C LYS A 112 3.10 -2.04 -27.98
N LYS A 113 2.59 -1.97 -29.22
CA LYS A 113 1.52 -2.87 -29.68
C LYS A 113 2.00 -4.32 -29.76
N ALA A 114 3.17 -4.57 -30.34
CA ALA A 114 3.75 -5.90 -30.45
C ALA A 114 4.05 -6.51 -29.07
N GLU A 115 4.54 -5.73 -28.11
CA GLU A 115 4.75 -6.17 -26.73
C GLU A 115 3.43 -6.57 -26.05
N LYS A 116 2.39 -5.74 -26.17
CA LYS A 116 1.05 -6.07 -25.64
C LYS A 116 0.48 -7.35 -26.24
N GLU A 117 0.73 -7.63 -27.51
CA GLU A 117 0.29 -8.88 -28.15
C GLU A 117 1.07 -10.09 -27.64
N LYS A 118 2.38 -9.96 -27.42
CA LYS A 118 3.21 -11.02 -26.81
C LYS A 118 2.76 -11.33 -25.38
N GLU A 119 2.54 -10.30 -24.55
CA GLU A 119 2.06 -10.47 -23.18
C GLU A 119 0.69 -11.16 -23.13
N LYS A 120 -0.22 -10.81 -24.04
CA LYS A 120 -1.54 -11.47 -24.13
C LYS A 120 -1.41 -12.95 -24.48
N LYS A 121 -0.49 -13.30 -25.40
CA LYS A 121 -0.25 -14.71 -25.77
C LYS A 121 0.33 -15.51 -24.60
N LEU A 122 1.35 -14.96 -23.92
CA LEU A 122 1.95 -15.58 -22.73
C LEU A 122 0.91 -15.88 -21.64
N LYS A 123 0.05 -14.91 -21.31
CA LYS A 123 -1.02 -15.10 -20.33
C LYS A 123 -2.03 -16.19 -20.74
N LEU A 124 -2.34 -16.27 -22.03
CA LEU A 124 -3.24 -17.29 -22.58
C LEU A 124 -2.64 -18.70 -22.52
N ASP A 125 -1.33 -18.80 -22.68
CA ASP A 125 -0.60 -20.07 -22.59
C ASP A 125 -0.45 -20.52 -21.12
N ASP A 126 -0.20 -19.59 -20.19
CA ASP A 126 -0.17 -19.85 -18.74
C ASP A 126 -1.55 -20.29 -18.20
N GLU A 127 -2.65 -19.68 -18.70
CA GLU A 127 -4.02 -20.08 -18.34
C GLU A 127 -4.35 -21.49 -18.87
N LYS A 128 -3.91 -21.84 -20.08
CA LYS A 128 -4.11 -23.20 -20.64
C LYS A 128 -3.31 -24.25 -19.88
N ALA A 129 -2.08 -23.93 -19.45
CA ALA A 129 -1.25 -24.85 -18.67
C ALA A 129 -1.90 -25.18 -17.31
N ASN A 130 -2.46 -24.19 -16.62
CA ASN A 130 -3.13 -24.39 -15.33
C ASN A 130 -4.46 -25.17 -15.42
N VAL A 131 -5.07 -25.25 -16.59
CA VAL A 131 -6.32 -26.01 -16.81
C VAL A 131 -6.06 -27.50 -17.08
N ILE A 132 -4.84 -27.86 -17.52
CA ILE A 132 -4.49 -29.25 -17.86
C ILE A 132 -4.06 -30.07 -16.63
N ASP A 133 -3.64 -29.40 -15.55
CA ASP A 133 -3.13 -30.03 -14.31
C ASP A 133 -4.19 -30.22 -13.19
N ASN A 134 -5.48 -29.98 -13.47
CA ASN A 134 -6.64 -30.25 -12.58
C ASN A 134 -7.58 -31.30 -13.17
#